data_AF-A0A7W1FEV0-F1
#
_entry.id   AF-A0A7W1FEV0-F1
#
_cell.length_a   1.000
_cell.length_b   1.000
_cell.length_c   1.000
_cell.angle_alpha   90.00
_cell.angle_beta   90.00
_cell.angle_gamma   90.00
#
_symmetry.space_group_name_H-M   'P 1'
#
loop_
_entity.id
_entity.type
_entity.pdbx_description
1 polymer ?
#
loop_
_entity_poly.entity_id
_entity_poly.type
_entity_poly.pdbx_seq_one_letter_code
_entity_poly.pdbx_strand_id
1 'polypeptide(L)'
;MTNNFRSIHFCFLLFTFYFLLATLAAAQDEPKGVAPPPLKILAKEEKSQLEAETDIKRHTKLSLELMEARLLNAETLGKQEQYREMFTELGSFHALMDNTLDFLGNSDTNKGKVLNNFKRVELSLRKYVTRLELIRRDLPIKYEFYVRRLVRYVREARTKAVEPLFGETVLPDNDNEK
;
A
#
# COMPACT_ATOMS: atom_id res chain seq x y z
N MET A 1 38.28 -42.81 -6.27
CA MET A 1 37.57 -41.64 -5.70
C MET A 1 37.33 -40.61 -6.80
N THR A 2 36.27 -40.73 -7.61
CA THR A 2 36.01 -39.81 -8.74
C THR A 2 34.53 -39.67 -9.12
N ASN A 3 33.58 -39.72 -8.17
CA ASN A 3 32.14 -39.60 -8.50
C ASN A 3 31.39 -38.43 -7.83
N ASN A 4 32.01 -37.68 -6.91
CA ASN A 4 31.29 -36.65 -6.15
C ASN A 4 31.23 -35.27 -6.86
N PHE A 5 32.05 -35.05 -7.89
CA PHE A 5 32.15 -33.74 -8.55
C PHE A 5 31.04 -33.48 -9.58
N ARG A 6 30.46 -34.54 -10.18
CA ARG A 6 29.39 -34.41 -11.20
C ARG A 6 28.01 -34.12 -10.59
N SER A 7 27.71 -34.64 -9.40
CA SER A 7 26.43 -34.37 -8.71
C SER A 7 26.32 -32.94 -8.19
N ILE A 8 27.44 -32.32 -7.78
CA ILE A 8 27.43 -30.95 -7.25
C ILE A 8 27.09 -29.94 -8.35
N HIS A 9 27.63 -30.11 -9.56
CA HIS A 9 27.29 -29.25 -10.70
C HIS A 9 25.85 -29.43 -11.18
N PHE A 10 25.30 -30.65 -11.09
CA PHE A 10 23.91 -30.93 -11.45
C PHE A 10 22.91 -30.29 -10.46
N CYS A 11 23.22 -30.32 -9.15
CA CYS A 11 22.44 -29.63 -8.13
C CYS A 11 22.52 -28.10 -8.28
N PHE A 12 23.69 -27.57 -8.64
CA PHE A 12 23.87 -26.12 -8.86
C PHE A 12 23.08 -25.62 -10.07
N LEU A 13 23.03 -26.39 -11.16
CA LEU A 13 22.23 -26.07 -12.35
C LEU A 13 20.71 -26.09 -12.07
N LEU A 14 20.23 -27.08 -11.30
CA LEU A 14 18.82 -27.14 -10.87
C LEU A 14 18.43 -25.98 -9.95
N PHE A 15 19.34 -25.53 -9.08
CA PHE A 15 19.09 -24.39 -8.19
C PHE A 15 19.03 -23.06 -8.96
N THR A 16 19.89 -22.86 -9.96
CA THR A 16 19.84 -21.66 -10.82
C THR A 16 18.60 -21.60 -11.72
N PHE A 17 18.08 -22.75 -12.16
CA PHE A 17 16.85 -22.81 -12.96
C PHE A 17 15.60 -22.48 -12.13
N TYR A 18 15.54 -22.90 -10.87
CA TYR A 18 14.46 -22.54 -9.95
C TYR A 18 14.44 -21.05 -9.62
N PHE A 19 15.61 -20.41 -9.51
CA PHE A 19 15.69 -18.98 -9.22
C PHE A 19 15.25 -18.11 -10.40
N LEU A 20 15.42 -18.57 -11.65
CA LEU A 20 14.94 -17.86 -12.85
C LEU A 20 13.42 -17.93 -13.02
N LEU A 21 12.77 -19.02 -12.60
CA LEU A 21 11.32 -19.17 -12.66
C LEU A 21 10.58 -18.31 -11.63
N ALA A 22 11.20 -18.00 -10.49
CA ALA A 22 10.60 -17.17 -9.45
C ALA A 22 10.46 -15.70 -9.83
N THR A 23 11.24 -15.20 -10.80
CA THR A 23 11.19 -13.78 -11.21
C THR A 23 10.08 -13.43 -12.21
N LEU A 24 9.33 -14.40 -12.72
CA LEU A 24 8.28 -14.16 -13.73
C LEU A 24 6.89 -13.77 -13.16
N ALA A 25 6.77 -13.54 -11.84
CA ALA A 25 5.48 -13.49 -11.15
C ALA A 25 4.92 -12.09 -10.82
N ALA A 26 5.40 -10.99 -11.42
CA ALA A 26 4.96 -9.63 -11.02
C ALA A 26 4.54 -8.67 -12.15
N ALA A 27 4.23 -9.15 -13.35
CA ALA A 27 3.61 -8.32 -14.38
C ALA A 27 2.38 -9.03 -14.95
N GLN A 28 1.22 -8.84 -14.32
CA GLN A 28 -0.04 -9.25 -14.93
C GLN A 28 -0.35 -8.26 -16.06
N ASP A 29 -0.30 -8.72 -17.31
CA ASP A 29 -0.74 -7.94 -18.47
C ASP A 29 -2.14 -7.36 -18.22
N GLU A 30 -2.27 -6.05 -18.43
CA GLU A 30 -3.54 -5.36 -18.28
C GLU A 30 -4.53 -5.87 -19.35
N PRO A 31 -5.74 -6.33 -18.98
CA PRO A 31 -6.67 -6.89 -19.95
C PRO A 31 -7.02 -5.88 -21.04
N LYS A 32 -7.11 -6.33 -22.29
CA LYS A 32 -7.51 -5.45 -23.40
C LYS A 32 -8.90 -4.85 -23.13
N GLY A 33 -9.02 -3.54 -23.36
CA GLY A 33 -10.30 -2.83 -23.27
C GLY A 33 -10.65 -2.26 -21.89
N VAL A 34 -9.77 -2.36 -20.90
CA VAL A 34 -9.95 -1.68 -19.60
C VAL A 34 -9.56 -0.21 -19.68
N ALA A 35 -10.11 0.60 -18.79
CA ALA A 35 -9.71 2.00 -18.63
C ALA A 35 -8.27 2.06 -18.08
N PRO A 36 -7.44 2.99 -18.56
CA PRO A 36 -6.09 3.14 -18.04
C PRO A 36 -6.14 3.54 -16.55
N PRO A 37 -5.12 3.17 -15.74
CA PRO A 37 -5.03 3.63 -14.37
C PRO A 37 -4.94 5.16 -14.31
N PRO A 38 -5.57 5.81 -13.33
CA PRO A 38 -5.45 7.24 -13.14
C PRO A 38 -4.02 7.61 -12.76
N LEU A 39 -3.65 8.86 -13.07
CA LEU A 39 -2.42 9.43 -12.58
C LEU A 39 -2.51 9.60 -11.06
N LYS A 40 -1.47 9.17 -10.35
CA LYS A 40 -1.35 9.41 -8.91
C LYS A 40 -0.83 10.83 -8.70
N ILE A 41 -1.74 11.80 -8.57
CA ILE A 41 -1.40 13.21 -8.42
C ILE A 41 -1.81 13.66 -7.02
N LEU A 42 -0.83 14.14 -6.25
CA LEU A 42 -1.09 14.91 -5.03
C LEU A 42 -1.19 16.38 -5.43
N ALA A 43 -2.30 17.05 -5.09
CA ALA A 43 -2.46 18.46 -5.44
C ALA A 43 -1.37 19.30 -4.76
N LYS A 44 -0.91 20.37 -5.41
CA LYS A 44 0.20 21.19 -4.91
C LYS A 44 -0.13 21.78 -3.54
N GLU A 45 -1.38 22.20 -3.36
CA GLU A 45 -1.90 22.77 -2.12
C GLU A 45 -1.91 21.71 -1.01
N GLU A 46 -2.40 20.50 -1.29
CA GLU A 46 -2.39 19.38 -0.32
C GLU A 46 -0.96 19.02 0.08
N LYS A 47 -0.06 18.92 -0.90
CA LYS A 47 1.36 18.67 -0.65
C LYS A 47 1.96 19.76 0.25
N SER A 48 1.71 21.02 -0.06
CA SER A 48 2.22 22.14 0.74
C SER A 48 1.65 22.14 2.17
N GLN A 49 0.39 21.76 2.36
CA GLN A 49 -0.23 21.66 3.68
C GLN A 49 0.38 20.53 4.51
N LEU A 50 0.62 19.38 3.88
CA LEU A 50 1.27 18.23 4.51
C LEU A 50 2.73 18.55 4.89
N GLU A 51 3.51 19.11 3.97
CA GLU A 51 4.90 19.50 4.22
C GLU A 51 5.05 20.57 5.30
N ALA A 52 4.04 21.43 5.49
CA ALA A 52 4.04 22.43 6.55
C ALA A 52 3.77 21.84 7.94
N GLU A 53 3.20 20.64 8.04
CA GLU A 53 2.84 20.02 9.32
C GLU A 53 3.96 19.11 9.84
N THR A 54 4.76 19.64 10.77
CA THR A 54 5.89 18.92 11.36
C THR A 54 5.49 17.92 12.45
N ASP A 55 4.33 18.09 13.10
CA ASP A 55 3.90 17.15 14.12
C ASP A 55 3.34 15.88 13.48
N ILE A 56 3.99 14.74 13.73
CA ILE A 56 3.62 13.44 13.15
C ILE A 56 2.14 13.08 13.32
N LYS A 57 1.54 13.42 14.47
CA LYS A 57 0.14 13.08 14.76
C LYS A 57 -0.79 13.97 13.95
N ARG A 58 -0.51 15.27 13.86
CA ARG A 58 -1.28 16.20 13.04
C ARG A 58 -1.12 15.89 11.55
N HIS A 59 0.09 15.62 11.07
CA HIS A 59 0.35 15.24 9.68
C HIS A 59 -0.44 13.98 9.31
N THR A 60 -0.36 12.94 10.15
CA THR A 60 -1.11 11.69 9.93
C THR A 60 -2.62 11.94 9.93
N LYS A 61 -3.13 12.79 10.83
CA LYS A 61 -4.55 13.13 10.87
C LYS A 61 -4.99 13.86 9.60
N LEU A 62 -4.24 14.88 9.18
CA LEU A 62 -4.50 15.66 7.98
C LEU A 62 -4.49 14.75 6.74
N SER A 63 -3.50 13.87 6.63
CA SER A 63 -3.40 12.92 5.50
C SER A 63 -4.63 12.03 5.39
N LEU A 64 -5.11 11.51 6.53
CA LEU A 64 -6.31 10.67 6.59
C LEU A 64 -7.59 11.44 6.28
N GLU A 65 -7.68 12.71 6.69
CA GLU A 65 -8.80 13.60 6.36
C GLU A 65 -8.87 13.88 4.86
N LEU A 66 -7.72 14.14 4.22
CA LEU A 66 -7.62 14.31 2.77
C LEU A 66 -8.00 13.01 2.04
N MET A 67 -7.48 11.86 2.47
CA MET A 67 -7.85 10.55 1.90
C MET A 67 -9.35 10.28 2.01
N GLU A 68 -9.94 10.57 3.18
CA GLU A 68 -11.38 10.42 3.42
C GLU A 68 -12.20 11.29 2.44
N ALA A 69 -11.80 12.54 2.24
CA ALA A 69 -12.46 13.46 1.31
C ALA A 69 -12.37 12.95 -0.14
N ARG A 70 -11.20 12.50 -0.58
CA ARG A 70 -11.01 11.91 -1.93
C ARG A 70 -11.90 10.69 -2.14
N LEU A 71 -11.96 9.79 -1.15
CA LEU A 71 -12.78 8.59 -1.25
C LEU A 71 -14.28 8.91 -1.26
N LEU A 72 -14.73 9.87 -0.45
CA LEU A 72 -16.13 10.31 -0.43
C LEU A 72 -16.55 10.96 -1.77
N ASN A 73 -15.67 11.77 -2.37
CA ASN A 73 -15.90 12.34 -3.69
C ASN A 73 -15.98 11.24 -4.76
N ALA A 74 -15.06 10.28 -4.73
CA ALA A 74 -15.09 9.15 -5.64
C ALA A 74 -16.40 8.35 -5.54
N GLU A 75 -16.89 8.08 -4.32
CA GLU A 75 -18.20 7.42 -4.13
C GLU A 75 -19.36 8.20 -4.74
N THR A 76 -19.34 9.53 -4.57
CA THR A 76 -20.39 10.41 -5.11
C THR A 76 -20.37 10.43 -6.63
N LEU A 77 -19.18 10.57 -7.23
CA LEU A 77 -18.98 10.57 -8.68
C LEU A 77 -19.31 9.21 -9.30
N GLY A 78 -18.96 8.11 -8.62
CA GLY A 78 -19.30 6.75 -9.04
C GLY A 78 -20.82 6.53 -9.12
N LYS A 79 -21.58 7.04 -8.15
CA LYS A 79 -23.06 7.01 -8.18
C LYS A 79 -23.67 7.86 -9.30
N GLN A 80 -22.94 8.86 -9.77
CA GLN A 80 -23.34 9.74 -10.87
C GLN A 80 -22.82 9.25 -12.23
N GLU A 81 -22.18 8.08 -12.27
CA GLU A 81 -21.53 7.51 -13.46
C GLU A 81 -20.44 8.40 -14.07
N GLN A 82 -19.92 9.36 -13.29
CA GLN A 82 -18.82 10.26 -13.66
C GLN A 82 -17.47 9.57 -13.43
N TYR A 83 -17.23 8.50 -14.22
CA TYR A 83 -16.12 7.57 -13.97
C TYR A 83 -14.74 8.18 -14.17
N ARG A 84 -14.59 9.17 -15.06
CA ARG A 84 -13.29 9.83 -15.32
C ARG A 84 -12.88 10.64 -14.10
N GLU A 85 -13.79 11.42 -13.57
CA GLU A 85 -13.62 12.27 -12.39
C GLU A 85 -13.43 11.40 -11.15
N MET A 86 -14.23 10.34 -11.01
CA MET A 86 -14.05 9.33 -9.96
C MET A 86 -12.63 8.74 -9.98
N PHE A 87 -12.10 8.41 -11.16
CA PHE A 87 -10.74 7.88 -11.31
C PHE A 87 -9.70 8.90 -10.87
N THR A 88 -9.89 10.18 -11.19
CA THR A 88 -9.02 11.26 -10.70
C THR A 88 -8.99 11.29 -9.17
N GLU A 89 -10.14 11.26 -8.51
CA GLU A 89 -10.21 11.24 -7.04
C GLU A 89 -9.54 9.98 -6.45
N LEU A 90 -9.73 8.82 -7.06
CA LEU A 90 -9.05 7.58 -6.65
C LEU A 90 -7.53 7.61 -6.89
N GLY A 91 -7.07 8.33 -7.92
CA GLY A 91 -5.65 8.59 -8.17
C GLY A 91 -5.04 9.46 -7.07
N SER A 92 -5.72 10.54 -6.69
CA SER A 92 -5.29 11.42 -5.59
C SER A 92 -5.31 10.71 -4.24
N PHE A 93 -6.34 9.91 -3.96
CA PHE A 93 -6.40 9.03 -2.78
C PHE A 93 -5.16 8.12 -2.70
N HIS A 94 -4.79 7.50 -3.82
CA HIS A 94 -3.62 6.63 -3.89
C HIS A 94 -2.32 7.41 -3.61
N ALA A 95 -2.16 8.60 -4.20
CA ALA A 95 -1.00 9.45 -3.98
C ALA A 95 -0.85 9.89 -2.51
N LEU A 96 -1.96 10.24 -1.85
CA LEU A 96 -1.97 10.59 -0.42
C LEU A 96 -1.55 9.42 0.47
N MET A 97 -2.01 8.20 0.15
CA MET A 97 -1.60 7.00 0.87
C MET A 97 -0.10 6.72 0.71
N ASP A 98 0.43 6.79 -0.51
CA ASP A 98 1.86 6.63 -0.78
C ASP A 98 2.67 7.64 0.05
N ASN A 99 2.31 8.92 -0.05
CA ASN A 99 2.94 9.99 0.72
C ASN A 99 2.89 9.78 2.24
N THR A 100 1.77 9.28 2.76
CA THR A 100 1.59 9.04 4.21
C THR A 100 2.49 7.92 4.71
N LEU A 101 2.56 6.82 3.96
CA LEU A 101 3.41 5.68 4.32
C LEU A 101 4.89 6.07 4.24
N ASP A 102 5.27 6.83 3.22
CA ASP A 102 6.63 7.35 3.07
C ASP A 102 6.99 8.31 4.22
N PHE A 103 6.09 9.22 4.60
CA PHE A 103 6.32 10.14 5.72
C PHE A 103 6.51 9.39 7.05
N LEU A 104 5.68 8.38 7.33
CA LEU A 104 5.79 7.59 8.55
C LEU A 104 7.02 6.68 8.54
N GLY A 105 7.35 6.08 7.40
CA GLY A 105 8.52 5.21 7.24
C GLY A 105 9.85 5.94 7.40
N ASN A 106 9.90 7.22 7.03
CA ASN A 106 11.09 8.08 7.15
C ASN A 106 11.10 8.94 8.43
N SER A 107 10.17 8.73 9.37
CA SER A 107 10.11 9.55 10.58
C SER A 107 11.05 9.03 11.67
N ASP A 108 12.12 9.79 11.96
CA ASP A 108 13.08 9.50 13.05
C ASP A 108 12.57 9.90 14.45
N THR A 109 11.27 10.15 14.58
CA THR A 109 10.64 10.57 15.84
C THR A 109 10.54 9.39 16.83
N ASN A 110 10.26 9.67 18.11
CA ASN A 110 9.95 8.67 19.15
C ASN A 110 9.18 7.46 18.58
N LYS A 111 9.81 6.28 18.63
CA LYS A 111 9.31 5.02 18.06
C LYS A 111 7.86 4.74 18.44
N GLY A 112 7.46 5.00 19.69
CA GLY A 112 6.09 4.80 20.15
C GLY A 112 5.06 5.75 19.51
N LYS A 113 5.44 7.00 19.21
CA LYS A 113 4.58 7.94 18.47
C LYS A 113 4.40 7.50 17.02
N VAL A 114 5.46 7.07 16.37
CA VAL A 114 5.43 6.54 15.00
C VAL A 114 4.54 5.30 14.94
N LEU A 115 4.71 4.36 15.88
CA LEU A 115 3.90 3.16 16.04
C LEU A 115 2.39 3.43 16.13
N ASN A 116 2.03 4.39 16.99
CA ASN A 116 0.64 4.78 17.19
C ASN A 116 0.01 5.38 15.92
N ASN A 117 0.80 6.08 15.10
CA ASN A 117 0.33 6.63 13.84
C ASN A 117 0.24 5.56 12.74
N PHE A 118 1.16 4.60 12.68
CA PHE A 118 1.02 3.41 11.83
C PHE A 118 -0.26 2.63 12.16
N LYS A 119 -0.54 2.39 13.45
CA LYS A 119 -1.79 1.76 13.89
C LYS A 119 -3.02 2.56 13.46
N ARG A 120 -2.97 3.89 13.56
CA ARG A 120 -4.07 4.77 13.11
C ARG A 120 -4.30 4.64 11.60
N VAL A 121 -3.21 4.62 10.80
CA VAL A 121 -3.29 4.42 9.35
C VAL A 121 -3.89 3.06 9.03
N GLU A 122 -3.41 1.97 9.62
CA GLU A 122 -3.96 0.62 9.40
C GLU A 122 -5.47 0.55 9.62
N LEU A 123 -5.94 1.12 10.73
CA LEU A 123 -7.36 1.12 11.09
C LEU A 123 -8.21 1.89 10.08
N SER A 124 -7.70 3.01 9.56
CA SER A 124 -8.38 3.78 8.50
C SER A 124 -8.37 3.02 7.17
N LEU A 125 -7.23 2.48 6.76
CA LEU A 125 -7.12 1.70 5.52
C LEU A 125 -8.06 0.48 5.54
N ARG A 126 -8.27 -0.15 6.69
CA ARG A 126 -9.25 -1.25 6.85
C ARG A 126 -10.66 -0.80 6.46
N LYS A 127 -11.08 0.41 6.86
CA LYS A 127 -12.38 0.98 6.48
C LYS A 127 -12.44 1.27 4.97
N TYR A 128 -11.35 1.76 4.39
CA TYR A 128 -11.27 2.11 2.98
C TYR A 128 -11.37 0.88 2.06
N VAL A 129 -10.84 -0.27 2.46
CA VAL A 129 -11.00 -1.53 1.71
C VAL A 129 -12.48 -1.82 1.44
N THR A 130 -13.33 -1.75 2.47
CA THR A 130 -14.77 -2.05 2.32
C THR A 130 -15.45 -1.08 1.36
N ARG A 131 -15.12 0.21 1.45
CA ARG A 131 -15.69 1.26 0.60
C ARG A 131 -15.26 1.13 -0.87
N LEU A 132 -13.98 0.84 -1.11
CA LEU A 132 -13.45 0.60 -2.44
C LEU A 132 -14.05 -0.67 -3.08
N GLU A 133 -14.32 -1.71 -2.30
CA GLU A 133 -15.03 -2.91 -2.78
C GLU A 133 -16.49 -2.59 -3.16
N LEU A 134 -17.17 -1.70 -2.43
CA LEU A 134 -18.50 -1.22 -2.82
C LEU A 134 -18.46 -0.46 -4.14
N ILE A 135 -17.54 0.49 -4.29
CA ILE A 135 -17.32 1.18 -5.58
C ILE A 135 -17.09 0.16 -6.69
N ARG A 136 -16.15 -0.78 -6.49
CA ARG A 136 -15.79 -1.79 -7.50
C ARG A 136 -17.00 -2.57 -7.98
N ARG A 137 -17.88 -2.99 -7.07
CA ARG A 137 -19.03 -3.85 -7.39
C ARG A 137 -20.03 -3.15 -8.31
N ASP A 138 -20.15 -1.84 -8.20
CA ASP A 138 -21.13 -1.05 -8.94
C ASP A 138 -20.57 -0.53 -10.28
N LEU A 139 -19.29 -0.82 -10.61
CA LEU A 139 -18.65 -0.36 -11.83
C LEU A 139 -18.86 -1.27 -13.04
N PRO A 140 -18.96 -0.69 -14.25
CA PRO A 140 -18.78 -1.46 -15.48
C PRO A 140 -17.41 -2.14 -15.52
N ILE A 141 -17.35 -3.33 -16.14
CA ILE A 141 -16.13 -4.17 -16.23
C ILE A 141 -14.90 -3.38 -16.71
N LYS A 142 -15.09 -2.43 -17.62
CA LYS A 142 -14.03 -1.55 -18.15
C LYS A 142 -13.28 -0.79 -17.05
N TYR A 143 -13.96 -0.35 -15.99
CA TYR A 143 -13.39 0.47 -14.92
C TYR A 143 -13.04 -0.36 -13.66
N GLU A 144 -13.54 -1.58 -13.57
CA GLU A 144 -13.35 -2.43 -12.39
C GLU A 144 -11.87 -2.80 -12.13
N PHE A 145 -11.09 -2.99 -13.21
CA PHE A 145 -9.73 -3.52 -13.14
C PHE A 145 -8.81 -2.68 -12.24
N TYR A 146 -8.82 -1.36 -12.42
CA TYR A 146 -8.01 -0.46 -11.60
C TYR A 146 -8.46 -0.48 -10.13
N VAL A 147 -9.76 -0.39 -9.86
CA VAL A 147 -10.27 -0.37 -8.48
C VAL A 147 -9.93 -1.67 -7.75
N ARG A 148 -9.99 -2.82 -8.44
CA ARG A 148 -9.54 -4.11 -7.90
C ARG A 148 -8.05 -4.10 -7.52
N ARG A 149 -7.19 -3.51 -8.37
CA ARG A 149 -5.77 -3.34 -8.06
C ARG A 149 -5.55 -2.40 -6.88
N LEU A 150 -6.31 -1.30 -6.80
CA LEU A 150 -6.26 -0.37 -5.68
C LEU A 150 -6.67 -1.05 -4.36
N VAL A 151 -7.74 -1.86 -4.35
CA VAL A 151 -8.13 -2.66 -3.18
C VAL A 151 -6.99 -3.57 -2.71
N ARG A 152 -6.34 -4.27 -3.65
CA ARG A 152 -5.17 -5.11 -3.33
C ARG A 152 -4.04 -4.27 -2.74
N TYR A 153 -3.73 -3.13 -3.34
CA TYR A 153 -2.70 -2.22 -2.86
C TYR A 153 -3.00 -1.71 -1.44
N VAL A 154 -4.24 -1.33 -1.14
CA VAL A 154 -4.63 -0.91 0.22
C VAL A 154 -4.47 -2.05 1.23
N ARG A 155 -4.74 -3.30 0.84
CA ARG A 155 -4.48 -4.47 1.70
C ARG A 155 -2.98 -4.66 1.94
N GLU A 156 -2.14 -4.51 0.93
CA GLU A 156 -0.68 -4.56 1.07
C GLU A 156 -0.14 -3.42 1.94
N ALA A 157 -0.64 -2.20 1.76
CA ALA A 157 -0.34 -1.04 2.59
C ALA A 157 -0.70 -1.27 4.06
N ARG A 158 -1.80 -1.98 4.34
CA ARG A 158 -2.14 -2.38 5.72
C ARG A 158 -1.11 -3.34 6.30
N THR A 159 -0.68 -4.34 5.53
CA THR A 159 0.39 -5.25 5.97
C THR A 159 1.65 -4.46 6.31
N LYS A 160 2.08 -3.56 5.44
CA LYS A 160 3.24 -2.67 5.68
C LYS A 160 3.06 -1.78 6.90
N ALA A 161 1.87 -1.24 7.13
CA ALA A 161 1.59 -0.42 8.31
C ALA A 161 1.60 -1.23 9.63
N VAL A 162 1.46 -2.55 9.55
CA VAL A 162 1.47 -3.44 10.71
C VAL A 162 2.87 -3.95 11.04
N GLU A 163 3.75 -4.10 10.05
CA GLU A 163 5.12 -4.59 10.25
C GLU A 163 5.88 -3.87 11.39
N PRO A 164 5.87 -2.51 11.49
CA PRO A 164 6.52 -1.80 12.58
C PRO A 164 5.97 -2.14 13.98
N LEU A 165 4.72 -2.64 14.07
CA LEU A 165 4.04 -2.98 15.34
C LEU A 165 4.63 -4.21 16.04
N PHE A 166 5.39 -5.03 15.33
CA PHE A 166 5.91 -6.32 15.79
C PHE A 166 7.43 -6.35 15.91
N GLY A 167 8.03 -5.34 16.55
CA GLY A 167 9.49 -5.23 16.71
C GLY A 167 10.18 -6.54 17.14
N GLU A 168 11.43 -6.73 16.73
CA GLU A 168 12.25 -7.86 17.18
C GLU A 168 12.24 -7.93 18.71
N THR A 169 11.98 -9.12 19.24
CA THR A 169 11.92 -9.49 20.68
C THR A 169 10.52 -9.50 21.30
N VAL A 170 9.87 -10.66 21.15
CA VAL A 170 8.78 -11.15 22.02
C VAL A 170 9.34 -12.05 23.14
N LEU A 171 10.64 -11.97 23.40
CA LEU A 171 11.30 -12.71 24.47
C LEU A 171 11.41 -11.79 25.69
N PRO A 172 10.91 -12.20 26.87
CA PRO A 172 11.19 -11.47 28.09
C PRO A 172 12.70 -11.44 28.32
N ASP A 173 13.25 -10.26 28.65
CA ASP A 173 14.62 -10.15 29.14
C ASP A 173 14.73 -11.04 30.40
N ASN A 174 15.48 -12.13 30.30
CA ASN A 174 15.80 -12.95 31.45
C ASN A 174 16.85 -12.21 32.28
N ASP A 175 16.40 -11.24 33.07
CA ASP A 175 17.19 -10.53 34.09
C ASP A 175 17.54 -11.42 35.30
N ASN A 176 17.98 -12.67 35.07
CA ASN A 176 18.36 -13.61 36.12
C ASN A 176 19.59 -14.43 35.75
N GLU A 177 20.72 -13.76 35.52
CA GLU A 177 22.04 -14.36 35.78
C GLU A 177 22.93 -13.29 36.44
N LYS A 178 22.92 -13.30 37.78
CA LYS A 178 23.98 -12.78 38.64
C LYS A 178 24.39 -13.88 39.60
#